data_AF-A0A0M3HPX7-F1
#
_entry.id   AF-A0A0M3HPX7-F1
#
_cell.length_a   1.000
_cell.length_b   1.000
_cell.length_c   1.000
_cell.angle_alpha   90.00
_cell.angle_beta   90.00
_cell.angle_gamma   90.00
#
_symmetry.space_group_name_H-M   'P 1'
#
loop_
_entity.id
_entity.type
_entity.pdbx_description
1 polymer ?
#
loop_
_entity_poly.entity_id
_entity_poly.type
_entity_poly.pdbx_seq_one_letter_code
_entity_poly.pdbx_strand_id
1 'polypeptide(L)' 'IIVTGNRLTVRATSTVRLDERHSVDKVFIRKFVLASEILIDTVTTDLNRLCMLTIKATRINAD' A
#
# COMPACT_ATOMS: atom_id res chain seq x y z
N ILE A 1 -5.59 0.44 0.43
CA ILE A 1 -4.68 -0.19 1.41
C ILE A 1 -5.53 -0.66 2.58
N ILE A 2 -5.20 -1.79 3.20
CA ILE A 2 -5.97 -2.35 4.32
C ILE A 2 -5.02 -2.50 5.50
N VAL A 3 -5.41 -1.98 6.67
CA VAL A 3 -4.70 -2.17 7.93
C VAL A 3 -5.60 -2.98 8.87
N THR A 4 -5.06 -4.04 9.46
CA THR A 4 -5.79 -4.92 10.38
C THR A 4 -4.84 -5.37 11.49
N GLY A 5 -5.10 -4.92 12.72
CA GLY A 5 -4.12 -5.04 13.80
C GLY A 5 -2.79 -4.40 13.40
N ASN A 6 -1.68 -5.09 13.61
CA ASN A 6 -0.35 -4.65 13.19
C ASN A 6 0.03 -5.03 11.75
N ARG A 7 -0.93 -5.42 10.89
CA ARG A 7 -0.63 -5.84 9.52
C ARG A 7 -1.14 -4.83 8.51
N LEU A 8 -0.26 -4.36 7.63
CA LEU A 8 -0.61 -3.51 6.51
C LEU A 8 -0.51 -4.30 5.21
N THR A 9 -1.59 -4.31 4.43
CA THR A 9 -1.64 -4.93 3.11
C THR A 9 -1.87 -3.88 2.02
N VAL A 10 -0.93 -3.82 1.08
CA VAL A 10 -1.05 -3.08 -0.18
C VAL A 10 -1.51 -4.05 -1.25
N ARG A 11 -2.63 -3.75 -1.90
CA ARG A 11 -3.10 -4.45 -3.09
C ARG A 11 -3.28 -3.43 -4.21
N ALA A 12 -2.67 -3.70 -5.35
CA ALA A 12 -2.85 -2.94 -6.57
C ALA A 12 -3.21 -3.90 -7.71
N THR A 13 -4.16 -3.49 -8.55
CA THR A 13 -4.61 -4.26 -9.71
C THR A 13 -4.58 -3.33 -10.91
N SER A 14 -4.02 -3.81 -12.03
CA SER A 14 -3.95 -3.05 -13.28
C SER A 14 -4.15 -3.99 -14.46
N THR A 15 -5.07 -3.64 -15.34
CA THR A 15 -5.31 -4.38 -16.58
C THR A 15 -4.51 -3.71 -17.70
N VAL A 16 -3.58 -4.45 -18.29
CA VAL A 16 -2.83 -4.02 -19.48
C VAL A 16 -3.55 -4.55 -20.71
N ARG A 17 -4.17 -3.66 -21.48
CA ARG A 17 -4.73 -4.01 -22.79
C ARG A 17 -3.59 -4.17 -23.79
N LEU A 18 -3.56 -5.31 -24.47
CA LEU A 18 -2.55 -5.60 -25.50
C LEU A 18 -3.08 -5.22 -26.88
N ASP A 19 -4.36 -5.53 -27.13
CA ASP A 19 -5.11 -5.15 -28.33
C ASP A 19 -6.63 -5.13 -28.03
N GLU A 20 -7.46 -5.10 -29.07
CA GLU A 20 -8.93 -5.05 -28.96
C GLU A 20 -9.56 -6.28 -28.30
N ARG A 21 -8.89 -7.43 -28.31
CA ARG A 21 -9.41 -8.72 -27.83
C ARG A 21 -8.62 -9.28 -26.65
N HIS A 22 -7.40 -8.81 -26.42
CA HIS A 22 -6.50 -9.37 -25.42
C HIS A 22 -6.11 -8.34 -24.36
N SER A 23 -6.10 -8.80 -23.10
CA SER A 23 -5.58 -8.04 -21.98
C SER A 23 -4.97 -8.95 -20.93
N VAL A 24 -4.12 -8.38 -20.09
CA VAL A 24 -3.46 -9.06 -18.98
C VAL A 24 -3.74 -8.31 -17.69
N ASP A 25 -4.33 -9.01 -16.74
CA ASP A 25 -4.50 -8.49 -15.38
C ASP A 25 -3.21 -8.70 -14.58
N LYS A 26 -2.67 -7.60 -14.07
CA LYS A 26 -1.53 -7.57 -13.16
C LYS A 26 -2.05 -7.32 -11.75
N VAL A 27 -1.69 -8.20 -10.83
CA VAL A 27 -2.02 -8.07 -9.41
C VAL A 27 -0.72 -7.99 -8.62
N PHE A 28 -0.59 -6.93 -7.82
CA PHE A 28 0.49 -6.76 -6.87
C PHE A 28 -0.06 -6.78 -5.45
N ILE A 29 0.54 -7.61 -4.59
CA ILE A 29 0.21 -7.66 -3.17
C ILE A 29 1.51 -7.60 -2.36
N ARG A 30 1.60 -6.63 -1.45
CA ARG A 30 2.68 -6.54 -0.48
C ARG A 30 2.12 -6.43 0.92
N LYS A 31 2.69 -7.20 1.85
CA LYS A 31 2.27 -7.26 3.24
C LYS A 31 3.42 -6.80 4.12
N PHE A 32 3.12 -5.96 5.11
CA PHE A 32 4.05 -5.46 6.11
C PHE A 32 3.52 -5.80 7.50
N VAL A 33 4.45 -6.07 8.41
CA VAL A 33 4.19 -6.05 9.85
C VAL A 33 4.63 -4.68 10.34
N LEU A 34 3.69 -3.93 10.91
CA LEU A 34 3.95 -2.63 11.52
C LEU A 34 4.54 -2.87 12.92
N ALA A 35 5.55 -2.08 13.26
CA ALA A 35 6.11 -2.08 14.60
C ALA A 35 5.09 -1.55 15.62
N SER A 36 5.20 -1.98 16.88
CA SER A 36 4.26 -1.64 17.96
C SER A 36 4.13 -0.14 18.22
N GLU A 37 5.20 0.60 17.97
CA GLU A 37 5.28 2.06 18.10
C GLU A 37 4.59 2.83 16.95
N ILE A 38 4.01 2.17 15.95
CA ILE A 38 3.31 2.86 14.87
C ILE A 38 1.85 3.10 15.26
N LEU A 39 1.43 4.36 15.23
CA LEU A 39 0.03 4.74 15.42
C LEU A 39 -0.78 4.39 14.16
N ILE A 40 -1.55 3.30 14.25
CA ILE A 40 -2.26 2.70 13.11
C ILE A 40 -3.25 3.69 12.46
N ASP A 41 -3.94 4.50 13.26
CA ASP A 41 -4.90 5.51 12.84
C ASP A 41 -4.27 6.67 12.04
N THR A 42 -2.94 6.81 12.09
CA THR A 42 -2.18 7.83 11.34
C THR A 42 -1.64 7.34 10.01
N VAL A 43 -1.89 6.07 9.64
CA VAL A 43 -1.43 5.52 8.37
C VAL A 43 -2.08 6.27 7.21
N THR A 44 -1.27 6.93 6.41
CA THR A 44 -1.68 7.68 5.21
C THR A 44 -0.86 7.24 4.01
N THR A 45 -1.34 7.60 2.82
CA THR A 45 -0.77 7.16 1.55
C THR A 45 -0.63 8.33 0.60
N ASP A 46 0.48 8.38 -0.13
CA ASP A 46 0.77 9.41 -1.12
C ASP A 46 1.29 8.73 -2.39
N LEU A 47 0.62 8.96 -3.52
CA LEU A 47 1.01 8.42 -4.82
C LEU A 47 1.49 9.57 -5.69
N ASN A 48 2.77 9.53 -6.06
CA ASN A 48 3.36 10.60 -6.86
C ASN A 48 3.28 10.30 -8.38
N ARG A 49 3.69 11.30 -9.18
CA ARG A 49 3.72 11.22 -10.66
C ARG A 49 4.69 10.17 -11.23
N LEU A 50 5.60 9.64 -10.41
CA LEU A 50 6.52 8.56 -10.77
C LEU A 50 5.94 7.17 -10.44
N CYS A 51 4.63 7.10 -10.16
CA CYS A 51 3.92 5.87 -9.78
C CYS A 51 4.48 5.20 -8.51
N MET A 52 5.11 5.97 -7.62
CA MET A 52 5.61 5.48 -6.35
C MET A 52 4.59 5.74 -5.25
N LEU A 53 4.06 4.67 -4.67
CA LEU A 53 3.18 4.72 -3.51
C LEU A 53 4.04 4.79 -2.23
N THR A 54 4.00 5.94 -1.57
CA THR A 54 4.60 6.15 -0.26
C THR A 54 3.56 5.92 0.83
N ILE A 55 3.91 5.15 1.86
CA ILE A 55 3.08 4.94 3.04
C ILE A 55 3.75 5.68 4.20
N LYS A 56 2.99 6.55 4.87
CA LYS A 56 3.47 7.37 5.99
C LYS A 56 2.65 7.02 7.23
N ALA A 57 3.26 7.08 8.40
CA ALA A 57 2.59 6.92 9.68
C ALA A 57 3.42 7.62 10.77
N THR A 58 2.75 8.02 11.85
CA THR A 58 3.38 8.60 13.03
C THR A 58 3.91 7.49 13.94
N ARG A 59 5.11 7.71 14.48
CA ARG A 59 5.69 6.88 15.54
C ARG A 59 5.32 7.48 16.89
N ILE A 60 4.99 6.64 17.86
CA ILE A 60 4.95 7.01 19.28
C ILE A 60 6.39 7.37 19.67
N ASN A 61 6.67 8.64 19.96
CA ASN A 61 7.91 9.01 20.61
C ASN A 61 7.85 8.48 22.06
N ALA A 62 8.83 7.66 22.43
CA ALA A 62 9.09 7.41 23.83
C ALA A 62 9.90 8.60 24.34
N ASP A 63 9.28 9.44 25.18
CA ASP A 63 10.00 10.40 26.02
C ASP A 63 10.87 9.67 27.05
#